data_AF-A0A660NWX6-F1
#
_entry.id   AF-A0A660NWX6-F1
#
_cell.length_a   1.000
_cell.length_b   1.000
_cell.length_c   1.000
_cell.angle_alpha   90.00
_cell.angle_beta   90.00
_cell.angle_gamma   90.00
#
_symmetry.space_group_name_H-M   'P 1'
#
loop_
_entity.id
_entity.type
_entity.pdbx_description
1 polymer ?
#
loop_
_entity_poly.entity_id
_entity_poly.type
_entity_poly.pdbx_seq_one_letter_code
_entity_poly.pdbx_strand_id
1 'polypeptide(L)'
;MEKERTEGRAKQSKNERIEQFLKEHYAFRFNTVKSRTEFREQDSNTSFRPLTKYDINSMRRLVDGTLGIYTPADNIRAILESDFCNKVNPIREYLLNLPKPKGEDESEIIRLANCVVVRNPDKWKHYFVKWLVAVVANAMDD
;
A
#
# COMPACT_ATOMS: atom_id res chain seq x y z
N MET A 1 50.05 -16.52 14.94
CA MET A 1 49.35 -16.79 13.67
C MET A 1 47.86 -16.83 13.96
N GLU A 2 47.23 -15.67 14.07
CA GLU A 2 45.77 -15.57 14.13
C GLU A 2 45.26 -15.61 12.69
N LYS A 3 44.40 -16.59 12.38
CA LYS A 3 43.70 -16.66 11.10
C LYS A 3 42.57 -15.64 11.15
N GLU A 4 42.70 -14.57 10.37
CA GLU A 4 41.60 -13.71 9.97
C GLU A 4 40.48 -14.57 9.36
N ARG A 5 39.31 -14.57 10.01
CA ARG A 5 38.06 -14.97 9.35
C ARG A 5 37.63 -13.80 8.48
N THR A 6 38.04 -13.81 7.23
CA THR A 6 37.40 -13.00 6.18
C THR A 6 36.06 -13.67 5.85
N GLU A 7 34.97 -13.14 6.41
CA GLU A 7 33.61 -13.49 5.99
C GLU A 7 33.42 -13.03 4.53
N GLY A 8 33.42 -14.00 3.62
CA GLY A 8 33.15 -13.75 2.21
C GLY A 8 31.72 -13.22 2.04
N ARG A 9 31.59 -11.92 1.73
CA ARG A 9 30.33 -11.30 1.28
C ARG A 9 29.81 -12.09 0.08
N ALA A 10 28.76 -12.90 0.29
CA ALA A 10 28.13 -13.66 -0.78
C ALA A 10 27.78 -12.73 -1.95
N LYS A 11 28.12 -13.14 -3.16
CA LYS A 11 27.93 -12.32 -4.37
C LYS A 11 26.42 -12.20 -4.63
N GLN A 12 25.86 -11.02 -4.37
CA GLN A 12 24.43 -10.74 -4.54
C GLN A 12 23.97 -11.09 -5.97
N SER A 13 22.85 -11.80 -6.07
CA SER A 13 22.27 -12.21 -7.34
C SER A 13 21.73 -11.00 -8.13
N LYS A 14 21.46 -11.21 -9.43
CA LYS A 14 20.87 -10.16 -10.26
C LYS A 14 19.51 -9.72 -9.73
N ASN A 15 18.66 -10.66 -9.29
CA ASN A 15 17.33 -10.33 -8.77
C ASN A 15 17.39 -9.60 -7.44
N GLU A 16 18.26 -10.02 -6.51
CA GLU A 16 18.45 -9.30 -5.25
C GLU A 16 18.89 -7.86 -5.46
N ARG A 17 19.74 -7.59 -6.45
CA ARG A 17 20.15 -6.22 -6.82
C ARG A 17 18.99 -5.40 -7.40
N ILE A 18 18.14 -6.03 -8.22
CA ILE A 18 16.94 -5.40 -8.77
C ILE A 18 15.95 -5.08 -7.64
N GLU A 19 15.68 -6.03 -6.76
CA GLU A 19 14.79 -5.86 -5.61
C GLU A 19 15.27 -4.74 -4.68
N GLN A 20 16.57 -4.68 -4.41
CA GLN A 20 17.16 -3.62 -3.61
C GLN A 20 16.96 -2.25 -4.27
N PHE A 21 17.26 -2.13 -5.56
CA PHE A 21 17.02 -0.90 -6.32
C PHE A 21 15.55 -0.48 -6.28
N LEU A 22 14.63 -1.43 -6.48
CA LEU A 22 13.20 -1.14 -6.42
C LEU A 22 12.76 -0.63 -5.04
N LYS A 23 13.27 -1.23 -3.95
CA LYS A 23 13.01 -0.79 -2.56
C LYS A 23 13.60 0.58 -2.23
N GLU A 24 14.76 0.92 -2.80
CA GLU A 24 15.41 2.21 -2.59
C GLU A 24 14.67 3.35 -3.29
N HIS A 25 14.05 3.08 -4.45
CA HIS A 25 13.40 4.09 -5.26
C HIS A 25 11.87 4.19 -5.05
N TYR A 26 11.23 3.12 -4.59
CA TYR A 26 9.77 3.06 -4.50
C TYR A 26 9.28 2.31 -3.26
N ALA A 27 8.14 2.75 -2.75
CA ALA A 27 7.35 1.98 -1.80
C ALA A 27 6.25 1.22 -2.55
N PHE A 28 6.23 -0.11 -2.40
CA PHE A 28 5.21 -0.97 -3.00
C PHE A 28 4.31 -1.59 -1.94
N ARG A 29 3.06 -1.85 -2.32
CA ARG A 29 2.13 -2.69 -1.56
C ARG A 29 1.19 -3.44 -2.49
N PHE A 30 0.75 -4.61 -2.09
CA PHE A 30 -0.34 -5.32 -2.75
C PHE A 30 -1.65 -4.99 -2.06
N ASN A 31 -2.53 -4.27 -2.75
CA ASN A 31 -3.85 -3.91 -2.27
C ASN A 31 -4.77 -5.13 -2.29
N THR A 32 -5.12 -5.67 -1.13
CA THR A 32 -5.95 -6.89 -1.01
C THR A 32 -7.37 -6.66 -1.50
N VAL A 33 -7.95 -5.49 -1.19
CA VAL A 33 -9.33 -5.11 -1.58
C VAL A 33 -9.49 -5.05 -3.10
N LYS A 34 -8.49 -4.53 -3.81
CA LYS A 34 -8.52 -4.39 -5.28
C LYS A 34 -7.71 -5.46 -6.02
N SER A 35 -7.10 -6.40 -5.29
CA SER A 35 -6.23 -7.47 -5.80
C SER A 35 -5.19 -6.99 -6.81
N ARG A 36 -4.45 -5.93 -6.47
CA ARG A 36 -3.46 -5.32 -7.39
C ARG A 36 -2.30 -4.65 -6.66
N THR A 37 -1.14 -4.62 -7.30
CA THR A 37 0.02 -3.88 -6.81
C THR A 37 -0.17 -2.37 -7.03
N GLU A 38 0.13 -1.60 -5.98
CA GLU A 38 0.13 -0.14 -5.99
C GLU A 38 1.50 0.34 -5.48
N PHE A 39 1.92 1.51 -5.94
CA PHE A 39 3.22 2.07 -5.57
C PHE A 39 3.19 3.60 -5.47
N ARG A 40 4.24 4.13 -4.86
CA ARG A 40 4.60 5.55 -4.86
C ARG A 40 6.12 5.66 -4.88
N GLU A 41 6.63 6.85 -5.16
CA GLU A 41 8.06 7.13 -4.97
C GLU A 41 8.44 7.00 -3.50
N GLN A 42 9.66 6.54 -3.25
CA GLN A 42 10.18 6.43 -1.89
C GLN A 42 10.16 7.80 -1.20
N ASP A 43 9.80 7.82 0.08
CA ASP A 43 9.71 9.02 0.93
C ASP A 43 8.76 10.13 0.43
N SER A 44 7.99 9.88 -0.63
CA SER A 44 7.01 10.82 -1.16
C SER A 44 5.73 10.79 -0.35
N ASN A 45 5.21 11.93 0.11
CA ASN A 45 3.91 11.98 0.80
C ASN A 45 2.70 11.83 -0.16
N THR A 46 2.93 11.31 -1.37
CA THR A 46 1.88 11.05 -2.35
C THR A 46 1.13 9.77 -2.03
N SER A 47 -0.13 9.72 -2.44
CA SER A 47 -0.96 8.52 -2.31
C SER A 47 -0.44 7.40 -3.23
N PHE A 48 -0.55 6.15 -2.76
CA PHE A 48 -0.29 4.98 -3.60
C PHE A 48 -1.20 4.99 -4.83
N ARG A 49 -0.62 4.75 -6.01
CA ARG A 49 -1.33 4.65 -7.28
C ARG A 49 -1.16 3.26 -7.90
N PRO A 50 -2.11 2.81 -8.76
CA PRO A 50 -2.01 1.53 -9.42
C PRO A 50 -0.73 1.41 -10.25
N LEU A 51 -0.09 0.25 -10.17
CA LEU A 51 1.05 -0.10 -11.01
C LEU A 51 0.55 -0.37 -12.44
N THR A 52 1.08 0.36 -13.42
CA THR A 52 0.73 0.16 -14.84
C THR A 52 1.86 -0.49 -15.63
N LYS A 53 1.56 -0.98 -16.83
CA LYS A 53 2.59 -1.45 -17.78
C LYS A 53 3.63 -0.37 -18.10
N TYR A 54 3.21 0.89 -18.17
CA TYR A 54 4.09 2.02 -18.42
C TYR A 54 5.09 2.21 -17.26
N ASP A 55 4.63 2.05 -16.03
CA ASP A 55 5.47 2.13 -14.83
C ASP A 55 6.51 1.01 -14.80
N ILE A 56 6.10 -0.23 -15.08
CA ILE A 56 6.99 -1.40 -15.15
C ILE A 56 8.08 -1.17 -16.20
N ASN A 57 7.71 -0.66 -17.38
CA ASN A 57 8.68 -0.35 -18.44
C ASN A 57 9.64 0.79 -18.04
N SER A 58 9.15 1.76 -17.28
CA SER A 58 9.97 2.85 -16.75
C SER A 58 10.96 2.34 -15.69
N MET A 59 10.51 1.51 -14.75
CA MET A 59 11.36 0.85 -13.76
C MET A 59 12.42 -0.02 -14.43
N ARG A 60 12.04 -0.80 -15.44
CA ARG A 60 12.98 -1.58 -16.25
C ARG A 60 14.06 -0.70 -16.87
N ARG A 61 13.69 0.42 -17.50
CA ARG A 61 14.65 1.35 -18.12
C ARG A 61 15.63 1.92 -17.08
N LEU A 62 15.13 2.23 -15.88
CA LEU A 62 15.95 2.75 -14.78
C LEU A 62 16.92 1.68 -14.24
N VAL A 63 16.45 0.44 -14.04
CA VAL A 63 17.30 -0.69 -13.63
C VAL A 63 18.46 -0.91 -14.60
N ASP A 64 18.16 -0.91 -15.91
CA ASP A 64 19.18 -1.09 -16.95
C ASP A 64 20.19 0.07 -16.95
N GLY A 65 19.68 1.32 -16.91
CA GLY A 65 20.52 2.51 -16.92
C GLY A 65 21.38 2.72 -15.66
N THR A 66 20.89 2.33 -14.48
CA THR A 66 21.59 2.56 -13.21
C THR A 66 22.44 1.37 -12.78
N LEU A 67 21.96 0.13 -12.94
CA LEU A 67 22.68 -1.06 -12.48
C LEU A 67 23.49 -1.75 -13.60
N GLY A 68 23.25 -1.38 -14.86
CA GLY A 68 23.79 -2.10 -16.02
C GLY A 68 23.22 -3.52 -16.14
N ILE A 69 22.03 -3.77 -15.57
CA ILE A 69 21.39 -5.09 -15.58
C ILE A 69 20.22 -5.05 -16.57
N TYR A 70 20.39 -5.72 -17.70
CA TYR A 70 19.26 -6.03 -18.56
C TYR A 70 18.33 -7.04 -17.87
N THR A 71 17.06 -6.67 -17.75
CA THR A 71 16.00 -7.55 -17.26
C THR A 71 14.74 -7.39 -18.11
N PRO A 72 14.02 -8.48 -18.45
CA PRO A 72 12.71 -8.38 -19.09
C PRO A 72 11.68 -7.69 -18.20
N ALA A 73 10.72 -6.98 -18.79
CA ALA A 73 9.62 -6.36 -18.04
C ALA A 73 8.80 -7.40 -17.24
N ASP A 74 8.74 -8.63 -17.73
CA ASP A 74 8.04 -9.73 -17.07
C ASP A 74 8.74 -10.16 -15.77
N ASN A 75 10.06 -10.05 -15.67
CA ASN A 75 10.78 -10.33 -14.43
C ASN A 75 10.48 -9.26 -13.36
N ILE A 76 10.42 -7.98 -13.76
CA ILE A 76 9.99 -6.89 -12.86
C ILE A 76 8.55 -7.14 -12.40
N ARG A 77 7.65 -7.51 -13.31
CA ARG A 77 6.26 -7.84 -12.95
C ARG A 77 6.19 -9.01 -11.96
N ALA A 78 6.91 -10.10 -12.24
CA ALA A 78 6.94 -11.28 -11.38
C ALA A 78 7.41 -10.96 -9.96
N ILE A 79 8.43 -10.10 -9.81
CA ILE A 79 8.87 -9.59 -8.51
C ILE A 79 7.73 -8.80 -7.84
N LEU A 80 7.11 -7.86 -8.55
CA LEU A 80 6.05 -7.00 -7.99
C LEU A 80 4.72 -7.72 -7.72
N GLU A 81 4.55 -8.94 -8.23
CA GLU A 81 3.42 -9.84 -7.97
C GLU A 81 3.76 -10.94 -6.94
N SER A 82 4.96 -10.90 -6.34
CA SER A 82 5.40 -11.84 -5.30
C SER A 82 5.27 -11.27 -3.88
N ASP A 83 5.72 -12.05 -2.90
CA ASP A 83 5.97 -11.67 -1.51
C ASP A 83 6.94 -10.49 -1.32
N PHE A 84 7.60 -10.01 -2.38
CA PHE A 84 8.30 -8.73 -2.37
C PHE A 84 7.36 -7.56 -2.03
N CYS A 85 6.10 -7.64 -2.45
CA CYS A 85 5.07 -6.65 -2.14
C CYS A 85 4.22 -7.10 -0.95
N ASN A 86 4.36 -6.40 0.19
CA ASN A 86 3.54 -6.66 1.36
C ASN A 86 2.04 -6.48 1.04
N LYS A 87 1.24 -7.47 1.42
CA LYS A 87 -0.22 -7.40 1.31
C LYS A 87 -0.77 -6.45 2.37
N VAL A 88 -1.60 -5.51 1.93
CA VAL A 88 -2.20 -4.49 2.79
C VAL A 88 -3.67 -4.32 2.41
N ASN A 89 -4.55 -4.30 3.42
CA ASN A 89 -5.89 -3.76 3.28
C ASN A 89 -5.81 -2.23 3.47
N PRO A 90 -5.92 -1.43 2.40
CA PRO A 90 -5.73 0.03 2.49
C PRO A 90 -6.86 0.71 3.27
N ILE A 91 -8.06 0.11 3.33
CA ILE A 91 -9.16 0.64 4.13
C ILE A 91 -8.82 0.48 5.61
N ARG A 92 -8.30 -0.69 5.98
CA ARG A 92 -7.83 -0.98 7.33
C ARG A 92 -6.71 -0.06 7.78
N GLU A 93 -5.68 0.10 6.95
CA GLU A 93 -4.58 1.01 7.22
C GLU A 93 -5.07 2.45 7.41
N TYR A 94 -5.98 2.93 6.55
CA TYR A 94 -6.54 4.27 6.66
C TYR A 94 -7.32 4.45 7.96
N LEU A 95 -8.28 3.58 8.25
CA LEU A 95 -9.18 3.72 9.40
C LEU A 95 -8.45 3.59 10.74
N LEU A 96 -7.42 2.76 10.83
CA LEU A 96 -6.60 2.62 12.06
C LEU A 96 -5.69 3.83 12.32
N ASN A 97 -5.34 4.58 11.27
CA ASN A 97 -4.50 5.78 11.37
C ASN A 97 -5.30 7.08 11.54
N LEU A 98 -6.65 7.00 11.58
CA LEU A 98 -7.47 8.18 11.81
C LEU A 98 -7.30 8.70 13.25
N PRO A 99 -7.26 10.03 13.45
CA PRO A 99 -7.26 10.61 14.78
C PRO A 99 -8.55 10.24 15.52
N LYS A 100 -8.46 10.11 16.85
CA LYS A 100 -9.65 9.88 17.67
C LYS A 100 -10.63 11.04 17.50
N PRO A 101 -11.94 10.77 17.39
CA PRO A 101 -12.94 11.81 17.30
C PRO A 101 -12.91 12.71 18.54
N LYS A 102 -13.15 14.02 18.35
CA LYS A 102 -13.11 15.03 19.42
C LYS A 102 -14.29 14.95 20.39
N GLY A 103 -15.36 14.22 20.04
CA GLY A 103 -16.56 13.99 20.83
C GLY A 103 -17.61 13.19 20.04
N GLU A 104 -18.64 12.66 20.72
CA GLU A 104 -19.71 11.87 20.07
C GLU A 104 -20.62 12.75 19.18
N ASP A 105 -21.06 13.90 19.69
CA ASP A 105 -22.04 14.76 19.02
C ASP A 105 -21.49 15.62 17.87
N GLU A 106 -20.17 15.84 17.84
CA GLU A 106 -19.47 16.60 16.77
C GLU A 106 -18.63 15.71 15.84
N SER A 107 -18.82 14.38 15.89
CA SER A 107 -18.06 13.48 15.03
C SER A 107 -18.36 13.71 13.54
N GLU A 108 -17.36 13.51 12.68
CA GLU A 108 -17.53 13.57 11.22
C GLU A 108 -18.61 12.60 10.70
N ILE A 109 -18.86 11.52 11.45
CA ILE A 109 -19.93 10.56 11.19
C ILE A 109 -21.31 11.21 11.36
N ILE A 110 -21.52 11.97 12.44
CA ILE A 110 -22.79 12.69 12.66
C ILE A 110 -22.95 13.83 11.65
N ARG A 111 -21.86 14.53 11.29
CA ARG A 111 -21.87 15.54 10.22
C ARG A 111 -22.29 14.93 8.89
N LEU A 112 -21.75 13.77 8.53
CA LEU A 112 -22.15 13.02 7.33
C LEU A 112 -23.63 12.61 7.38
N ALA A 113 -24.11 12.13 8.52
CA ALA A 113 -25.52 11.78 8.69
C ALA A 113 -26.45 12.99 8.45
N ASN A 114 -26.06 14.19 8.90
CA ASN A 114 -26.84 15.41 8.73
C ASN A 114 -26.93 15.91 7.26
N CYS A 115 -26.11 15.39 6.34
CA CYS A 115 -26.22 15.71 4.93
C CYS A 115 -27.45 15.08 4.24
N VAL A 116 -28.18 14.21 4.93
CA VAL A 116 -29.33 13.48 4.39
C VAL A 116 -30.60 13.86 5.13
N VAL A 117 -31.62 14.31 4.38
CA VAL A 117 -32.96 14.56 4.91
C VAL A 117 -33.77 13.28 4.84
N VAL A 118 -34.38 12.86 5.96
CA VAL A 118 -35.18 11.65 6.05
C VAL A 118 -36.55 11.91 6.66
N ARG A 119 -37.52 11.02 6.39
CA ARG A 119 -38.90 11.14 6.91
C ARG A 119 -39.01 10.93 8.42
N ASN A 120 -38.09 10.17 9.03
CA ASN A 120 -38.08 9.86 10.46
C ASN A 120 -36.72 10.26 11.06
N PRO A 121 -36.51 11.54 11.41
CA PRO A 121 -35.22 12.05 11.85
C PRO A 121 -34.80 11.53 13.23
N ASP A 122 -35.75 11.22 14.11
CA ASP A 122 -35.48 10.87 15.51
C ASP A 122 -34.58 9.64 15.67
N LYS A 123 -34.68 8.68 14.75
CA LYS A 123 -33.87 7.44 14.77
C LYS A 123 -32.76 7.40 13.74
N TRP A 124 -32.66 8.42 12.88
CA TRP A 124 -31.78 8.41 11.72
C TRP A 124 -30.31 8.24 12.11
N LYS A 125 -29.81 9.11 12.98
CA LYS A 125 -28.40 9.13 13.40
C LYS A 125 -27.99 7.79 14.04
N HIS A 126 -28.85 7.26 14.92
CA HIS A 126 -28.62 5.97 15.58
C HIS A 126 -28.49 4.82 14.59
N TYR A 127 -29.44 4.70 13.65
CA TYR A 127 -29.34 3.65 12.64
C TYR A 127 -28.16 3.87 11.72
N PHE A 128 -27.92 5.10 11.27
CA PHE A 128 -26.79 5.43 10.40
C PHE A 128 -25.46 4.97 10.98
N VAL A 129 -25.21 5.25 12.27
CA VAL A 129 -24.00 4.78 12.97
C VAL A 129 -23.93 3.25 12.99
N LYS A 130 -25.03 2.55 13.32
CA LYS A 130 -25.06 1.07 13.30
C LYS A 130 -24.75 0.49 11.93
N TRP A 131 -25.36 1.03 10.87
CA TRP A 131 -25.10 0.61 9.50
C TRP A 131 -23.64 0.89 9.10
N LEU A 132 -23.11 2.06 9.44
CA LEU A 132 -21.73 2.40 9.15
C LEU A 132 -20.72 1.49 9.87
N VAL A 133 -20.96 1.19 11.15
CA VAL A 133 -20.15 0.21 11.90
C VAL A 133 -20.16 -1.15 11.22
N ALA A 134 -21.32 -1.61 10.77
CA ALA A 134 -21.41 -2.88 10.03
C ALA A 134 -20.64 -2.82 8.70
N VAL A 135 -20.78 -1.74 7.92
CA VAL A 135 -20.03 -1.54 6.66
C VAL A 135 -18.52 -1.53 6.90
N VAL A 136 -18.06 -0.79 7.91
CA VAL A 136 -16.65 -0.74 8.29
C VAL A 136 -16.17 -2.12 8.73
N ALA A 137 -16.91 -2.83 9.58
CA ALA A 137 -16.53 -4.17 10.01
C ALA A 137 -16.33 -5.12 8.81
N ASN A 138 -17.23 -5.08 7.82
CA ASN A 138 -17.09 -5.88 6.59
C ASN A 138 -15.88 -5.44 5.75
N ALA A 139 -15.60 -4.15 5.64
CA ALA A 139 -14.45 -3.65 4.87
C ALA A 139 -13.09 -3.89 5.56
N MET A 140 -13.11 -4.16 6.86
CA MET A 140 -11.93 -4.43 7.70
C MET A 140 -11.59 -5.92 7.78
N ASP A 141 -12.51 -6.80 7.38
CA ASP A 141 -12.31 -8.24 7.31
C ASP A 141 -11.41 -8.61 6.11
N ASP A 142 -10.60 -9.65 6.26
CA ASP A 142 -9.60 -10.09 5.26
C ASP A 142 -10.15 -11.15 4.29
#